data_AF-A0A955DFD4-F1
#
_entry.id   AF-A0A955DFD4-F1
#
_cell.length_a   1.000
_cell.length_b   1.000
_cell.length_c   1.000
_cell.angle_alpha   90.00
_cell.angle_beta   90.00
_cell.angle_gamma   90.00
#
_symmetry.space_group_name_H-M   'P 1'
#
loop_
_entity.id
_entity.type
_entity.pdbx_description
1 polymer ?
#
loop_
_entity_poly.entity_id
_entity_poly.type
_entity_poly.pdbx_seq_one_letter_code
_entity_poly.pdbx_strand_id
1 'polypeptide(L)'
;MSNLHRLGVLGGLLSLGAFSAAVAIGFGMMPLLLGVPPMAWPFTLALSLGAVGFIGIALVRLRGTLAGLTDPDTLEEPRRSDVLYGHSLVGIGATMLIIAVASTIIVASLAWTTGRLTTVSDDGRLVGDEFDAGAADVLRDLATDLPVTRLGVLFGETPAESRFVAALFVLSTFVALLGALFYFANSLWTKLTEAEREPFDRSIFWAGLWFRLGEAVIFNVVLFLMFRYWWPERYLVLPLMSLLIGMYLKAGEKLVAGSATRLFAAFAALVPTTIPAGEQLKMVELDLDGAIVDGALTESGRALVEGLGQIKGVSRVVPDLGSGIMRVEFDASTVNGSRIAHEVRLHGLAARATDDE
;
A
#
# COMPACT_ATOMS: atom_id res chain seq x y z
N MET A 1 -29.96 8.35 10.47
CA MET A 1 -28.87 7.67 9.74
C MET A 1 -28.03 8.73 9.07
N SER A 2 -26.73 8.82 9.41
CA SER A 2 -25.82 9.82 8.83
C SER A 2 -25.56 9.57 7.34
N ASN A 3 -25.23 10.62 6.59
CA ASN A 3 -24.90 10.53 5.15
C ASN A 3 -23.73 9.58 4.86
N LEU A 4 -22.78 9.46 5.80
CA LEU A 4 -21.68 8.50 5.77
C LEU A 4 -22.16 7.04 5.71
N HIS A 5 -23.22 6.70 6.46
CA HIS A 5 -23.77 5.35 6.42
C HIS A 5 -24.36 5.01 5.04
N ARG A 6 -25.06 5.97 4.41
CA ARG A 6 -25.63 5.79 3.08
C ARG A 6 -24.54 5.62 2.02
N LEU A 7 -23.47 6.41 2.11
CA LEU A 7 -22.30 6.29 1.22
C LEU A 7 -21.59 4.94 1.38
N GLY A 8 -21.39 4.46 2.60
CA GLY A 8 -20.76 3.14 2.83
C GLY A 8 -21.59 1.97 2.29
N VAL A 9 -22.92 2.01 2.46
CA VAL A 9 -23.82 0.98 1.91
C VAL A 9 -23.86 1.04 0.39
N LEU A 10 -23.94 2.25 -0.18
CA LEU A 10 -23.93 2.44 -1.64
C LEU A 10 -22.61 1.96 -2.25
N GLY A 11 -21.47 2.32 -1.64
CA GLY A 11 -20.14 1.85 -2.08
C GLY A 11 -20.00 0.34 -2.01
N GLY A 12 -20.53 -0.28 -0.95
CA GLY A 12 -20.57 -1.73 -0.81
C GLY A 12 -21.41 -2.41 -1.90
N LEU A 13 -22.61 -1.90 -2.16
CA LEU A 13 -23.49 -2.40 -3.22
C LEU A 13 -22.89 -2.21 -4.62
N LEU A 14 -22.26 -1.07 -4.89
CA LEU A 14 -21.55 -0.82 -6.14
C LEU A 14 -20.39 -1.79 -6.34
N SER A 15 -19.65 -2.09 -5.27
CA SER A 15 -18.55 -3.07 -5.30
C SER A 15 -19.04 -4.49 -5.61
N LEU A 16 -20.14 -4.89 -4.97
CA LEU A 16 -20.82 -6.16 -5.22
C LEU A 16 -21.35 -6.26 -6.66
N GLY A 17 -21.93 -5.18 -7.18
CA GLY A 17 -22.41 -5.07 -8.55
C GLY A 17 -21.27 -5.15 -9.56
N ALA A 18 -20.18 -4.40 -9.35
CA ALA A 18 -19.00 -4.42 -10.21
C ALA A 18 -18.35 -5.81 -10.27
N PHE A 19 -18.35 -6.54 -9.16
CA PHE A 19 -17.78 -7.89 -9.11
C PHE A 19 -18.66 -8.94 -9.79
N SER A 20 -19.97 -8.87 -9.55
CA SER A 20 -20.93 -9.72 -10.26
C SER A 20 -20.87 -9.46 -11.76
N ALA A 21 -20.72 -8.19 -12.16
CA ALA A 21 -20.48 -7.79 -13.54
C ALA A 21 -19.14 -8.36 -14.05
N ALA A 22 -18.05 -8.32 -13.28
CA ALA A 22 -16.77 -8.89 -13.70
C ALA A 22 -16.84 -10.42 -13.92
N VAL A 23 -17.57 -11.16 -13.08
CA VAL A 23 -17.80 -12.60 -13.26
C VAL A 23 -18.70 -12.87 -14.46
N ALA A 24 -19.79 -12.12 -14.62
CA ALA A 24 -20.71 -12.25 -15.74
C ALA A 24 -20.06 -11.88 -17.08
N ILE A 25 -19.26 -10.81 -17.11
CA ILE A 25 -18.47 -10.39 -18.26
C ILE A 25 -17.39 -11.43 -18.52
N GLY A 26 -16.62 -11.83 -17.50
CA GLY A 26 -15.53 -12.79 -17.64
C GLY A 26 -15.99 -14.17 -18.09
N PHE A 27 -16.88 -14.84 -17.36
CA PHE A 27 -17.21 -16.24 -17.65
C PHE A 27 -18.48 -16.41 -18.51
N GLY A 28 -19.20 -15.33 -18.78
CA GLY A 28 -20.38 -15.30 -19.67
C GLY A 28 -20.10 -14.57 -20.97
N MET A 29 -19.98 -13.24 -20.91
CA MET A 29 -19.91 -12.39 -22.11
C MET A 29 -18.61 -12.56 -22.91
N MET A 30 -17.47 -12.71 -22.25
CA MET A 30 -16.16 -12.83 -22.91
C MET A 30 -16.06 -14.12 -23.73
N PRO A 31 -16.46 -15.31 -23.23
CA PRO A 31 -16.62 -16.50 -24.06
C PRO A 31 -17.53 -16.26 -25.26
N LEU A 32 -18.69 -15.64 -25.06
CA LEU A 32 -19.64 -15.36 -26.15
C LEU A 32 -19.04 -14.44 -27.22
N LEU A 33 -18.35 -13.36 -26.82
CA LEU A 33 -17.65 -12.44 -27.73
C LEU A 33 -16.55 -13.15 -28.53
N LEU A 34 -15.95 -14.17 -27.93
CA LEU A 34 -14.89 -14.98 -28.53
C LEU A 34 -15.43 -16.26 -29.18
N GLY A 35 -16.75 -16.47 -29.26
CA GLY A 35 -17.31 -17.64 -29.95
C GLY A 35 -17.27 -18.96 -29.22
N VAL A 36 -16.96 -18.92 -27.93
CA VAL A 36 -16.81 -20.08 -27.08
C VAL A 36 -18.07 -20.22 -26.24
N PRO A 37 -18.62 -21.44 -26.09
CA PRO A 37 -19.73 -21.67 -25.18
C PRO A 37 -19.38 -21.16 -23.78
N PRO A 38 -20.22 -20.28 -23.19
CA PRO A 38 -19.94 -19.73 -21.88
C PRO A 38 -19.89 -20.84 -20.84
N MET A 39 -19.23 -20.55 -19.72
CA MET A 39 -19.19 -21.48 -18.60
C MET A 39 -20.62 -21.78 -18.14
N ALA A 40 -20.90 -23.04 -17.80
CA ALA A 40 -22.23 -23.49 -17.44
C ALA A 40 -22.87 -22.54 -16.41
N TRP A 41 -24.06 -22.02 -16.72
CA TRP A 41 -24.71 -20.99 -15.91
C TRP A 41 -24.80 -21.31 -14.41
N PRO A 42 -25.07 -22.56 -13.98
CA PRO A 42 -25.05 -22.89 -12.55
C PRO A 42 -23.70 -22.65 -11.88
N PHE A 43 -22.60 -22.88 -12.59
CA PHE A 43 -21.25 -22.67 -12.07
C PHE A 43 -20.89 -21.18 -12.04
N THR A 44 -21.21 -20.43 -13.10
CA THR A 44 -21.05 -18.97 -13.14
C THR A 44 -21.86 -18.29 -12.03
N LEU A 45 -23.09 -18.76 -11.80
CA LEU A 45 -23.94 -18.31 -10.70
C LEU A 45 -23.33 -18.66 -9.34
N ALA A 46 -22.84 -19.89 -9.15
CA ALA A 46 -22.16 -20.29 -7.91
C ALA A 46 -20.92 -19.45 -7.62
N LEU A 47 -20.09 -19.17 -8.64
CA LEU A 47 -18.94 -18.27 -8.51
C LEU A 47 -19.36 -16.84 -8.16
N SER A 48 -20.40 -16.32 -8.83
CA SER A 48 -20.93 -14.98 -8.57
C SER A 48 -21.47 -14.87 -7.15
N LEU A 49 -22.23 -15.87 -6.68
CA LEU A 49 -22.78 -15.91 -5.33
C LEU A 49 -21.68 -16.10 -4.27
N GLY A 50 -20.70 -16.95 -4.52
CA GLY A 50 -19.56 -17.15 -3.63
C GLY A 50 -18.73 -15.87 -3.47
N ALA A 51 -18.48 -15.18 -4.58
CA ALA A 51 -17.81 -13.89 -4.59
C ALA A 51 -18.61 -12.79 -3.88
N VAL A 52 -19.90 -12.69 -4.16
CA VAL A 52 -20.83 -11.78 -3.48
C VAL A 52 -20.86 -12.07 -1.98
N GLY A 53 -20.90 -13.34 -1.59
CA GLY A 53 -20.83 -13.76 -0.20
C GLY A 53 -19.52 -13.34 0.46
N PHE A 54 -18.38 -13.57 -0.19
CA PHE A 54 -17.06 -13.17 0.30
C PHE A 54 -16.95 -11.65 0.48
N ILE A 55 -17.34 -10.86 -0.53
CA ILE A 55 -17.33 -9.40 -0.47
C ILE A 55 -18.33 -8.90 0.57
N GLY A 56 -19.52 -9.50 0.66
CA GLY A 56 -20.51 -9.18 1.66
C GLY A 56 -19.95 -9.36 3.08
N ILE A 57 -19.28 -10.49 3.34
CA ILE A 57 -18.60 -10.73 4.61
C ILE A 57 -17.49 -9.70 4.84
N ALA A 58 -16.67 -9.41 3.83
CA ALA A 58 -15.59 -8.43 3.93
C ALA A 58 -16.12 -7.02 4.25
N LEU A 59 -17.20 -6.59 3.59
CA LEU A 59 -17.86 -5.31 3.83
C LEU A 59 -18.56 -5.24 5.19
N VAL A 60 -19.19 -6.33 5.64
CA VAL A 60 -19.76 -6.41 7.00
C VAL A 60 -18.65 -6.28 8.05
N ARG A 61 -17.51 -6.95 7.84
CA ARG A 61 -16.34 -6.82 8.70
C ARG A 61 -15.76 -5.42 8.66
N LEU A 62 -15.61 -4.83 7.47
CA LEU A 62 -15.18 -3.45 7.27
C LEU A 62 -16.09 -2.47 8.01
N ARG A 63 -17.40 -2.68 7.94
CA ARG A 63 -18.39 -1.87 8.66
C ARG A 63 -18.22 -2.01 10.17
N GLY A 64 -18.04 -3.22 10.69
CA GLY A 64 -17.78 -3.45 12.11
C GLY A 64 -16.51 -2.73 12.58
N THR A 65 -15.48 -2.74 11.74
CA THR A 65 -14.23 -2.01 11.96
C THR A 65 -14.45 -0.49 11.97
N LEU A 66 -15.16 0.05 10.98
CA LEU A 66 -15.45 1.48 10.86
C LEU A 66 -16.38 1.98 11.97
N ALA A 67 -17.36 1.16 12.38
CA ALA A 67 -18.27 1.50 13.48
C ALA A 67 -17.58 1.49 14.86
N GLY A 68 -16.44 0.82 14.98
CA GLY A 68 -15.60 0.83 16.18
C GLY A 68 -14.60 1.99 16.23
N LEU A 69 -14.55 2.84 15.21
CA LEU A 69 -13.77 4.08 15.21
C LEU A 69 -14.66 5.19 15.80
N THR A 70 -14.14 5.88 16.82
CA THR A 70 -14.84 6.86 17.65
C THR A 70 -15.52 7.94 16.81
N ASP A 71 -16.68 8.44 17.23
CA ASP A 71 -17.42 9.50 16.54
C ASP A 71 -16.49 10.70 16.33
N PRO A 72 -16.11 11.04 15.08
CA PRO A 72 -15.09 12.05 14.81
C PRO A 72 -15.49 13.44 15.31
N ASP A 73 -16.78 13.66 15.57
CA ASP A 73 -17.31 14.90 16.13
C ASP A 73 -17.06 15.04 17.65
N THR A 74 -16.54 13.99 18.30
CA THR A 74 -16.19 13.98 19.73
C THR A 74 -14.69 14.10 20.00
N LEU A 75 -13.86 14.20 18.94
CA LEU A 75 -12.40 14.23 19.04
C LEU A 75 -11.85 15.66 18.86
N GLU A 76 -10.80 15.99 19.60
CA GLU A 76 -10.04 17.24 19.44
C GLU A 76 -9.43 17.36 18.03
N GLU A 77 -9.29 18.58 17.52
CA GLU A 77 -8.95 18.89 16.12
C GLU A 77 -7.74 18.14 15.51
N PRO A 78 -6.60 17.91 16.20
CA PRO A 78 -5.51 17.13 15.59
C PRO A 78 -5.85 15.64 15.42
N ARG A 79 -6.71 15.07 16.28
CA ARG A 79 -7.14 13.66 16.16
C ARG A 79 -8.23 13.47 15.13
N ARG A 80 -9.01 14.52 14.84
CA ARG A 80 -10.10 14.46 13.88
C ARG A 80 -9.59 14.32 12.44
N SER A 81 -8.53 15.05 12.07
CA SER A 81 -7.88 14.90 10.76
C SER A 81 -7.33 13.50 10.54
N ASP A 82 -6.66 12.94 11.55
CA ASP A 82 -6.06 11.60 11.47
C ASP A 82 -7.12 10.51 11.30
N VAL A 83 -8.22 10.60 12.05
CA VAL A 83 -9.33 9.65 11.94
C VAL A 83 -10.05 9.77 10.58
N LEU A 84 -10.26 10.98 10.08
CA LEU A 84 -10.85 11.20 8.75
C LEU A 84 -9.94 10.69 7.62
N TYR A 85 -8.63 10.95 7.72
CA TYR A 85 -7.63 10.46 6.78
C TYR A 85 -7.55 8.92 6.81
N GLY A 86 -7.56 8.33 8.00
CA GLY A 86 -7.62 6.88 8.21
C GLY A 86 -8.86 6.26 7.56
N HIS A 87 -10.04 6.85 7.71
CA HIS A 87 -11.26 6.39 7.05
C HIS A 87 -11.16 6.40 5.52
N SER A 88 -10.66 7.49 4.93
CA SER A 88 -10.47 7.58 3.48
C SER A 88 -9.47 6.55 2.97
N LEU A 89 -8.35 6.35 3.68
CA LEU A 89 -7.36 5.34 3.31
C LEU A 89 -7.91 3.92 3.37
N VAL A 90 -8.72 3.59 4.38
CA VAL A 90 -9.41 2.29 4.46
C VAL A 90 -10.31 2.07 3.24
N GLY A 91 -11.06 3.10 2.83
CA GLY A 91 -11.90 3.06 1.64
C GLY A 91 -11.08 2.82 0.36
N ILE A 92 -10.02 3.59 0.15
CA ILE A 92 -9.13 3.48 -1.02
C ILE A 92 -8.51 2.07 -1.09
N GLY A 93 -7.98 1.57 0.03
CA GLY A 93 -7.39 0.24 0.09
C GLY A 93 -8.40 -0.87 -0.25
N ALA A 94 -9.63 -0.76 0.27
CA ALA A 94 -10.70 -1.71 -0.05
C ALA A 94 -11.08 -1.67 -1.54
N THR A 95 -11.23 -0.48 -2.12
CA THR A 95 -11.49 -0.30 -3.56
C THR A 95 -10.38 -0.89 -4.41
N MET A 96 -9.12 -0.68 -4.03
CA MET A 96 -7.96 -1.24 -4.72
C MET A 96 -7.99 -2.77 -4.70
N LEU A 97 -8.31 -3.40 -3.57
CA LEU A 97 -8.45 -4.85 -3.48
C LEU A 97 -9.59 -5.36 -4.39
N ILE A 98 -10.75 -4.70 -4.38
CA ILE A 98 -11.89 -5.08 -5.22
C ILE A 98 -11.50 -5.05 -6.70
N ILE A 99 -10.86 -3.96 -7.15
CA ILE A 99 -10.36 -3.84 -8.52
C ILE A 99 -9.38 -4.96 -8.84
N ALA A 100 -8.42 -5.23 -7.95
CA ALA A 100 -7.40 -6.24 -8.18
C ALA A 100 -7.98 -7.67 -8.30
N VAL A 101 -8.97 -8.01 -7.47
CA VAL A 101 -9.66 -9.30 -7.56
C VAL A 101 -10.54 -9.37 -8.82
N ALA A 102 -11.22 -8.29 -9.20
CA ALA A 102 -11.97 -8.23 -10.46
C ALA A 102 -11.04 -8.42 -11.68
N SER A 103 -9.85 -7.79 -11.67
CA SER A 103 -8.82 -8.01 -12.69
C SER A 103 -8.34 -9.46 -12.71
N THR A 104 -8.17 -10.09 -11.55
CA THR A 104 -7.81 -11.52 -11.45
C THR A 104 -8.84 -12.40 -12.14
N ILE A 105 -10.14 -12.11 -11.93
CA ILE A 105 -11.24 -12.83 -12.58
C ILE A 105 -11.20 -12.66 -14.09
N ILE A 106 -11.03 -11.43 -14.56
CA ILE A 106 -10.97 -11.13 -16.00
C ILE A 106 -9.78 -11.86 -16.65
N VAL A 107 -8.60 -11.81 -16.03
CA VAL A 107 -7.39 -12.48 -16.56
C VAL A 107 -7.55 -14.01 -16.54
N ALA A 108 -8.09 -14.58 -15.47
CA ALA A 108 -8.34 -16.02 -15.38
C ALA A 108 -9.38 -16.49 -16.41
N SER A 109 -10.44 -15.70 -16.62
CA SER A 109 -11.45 -15.94 -17.68
C SER A 109 -10.82 -15.88 -19.06
N LEU A 110 -10.01 -14.85 -19.33
CA LEU A 110 -9.35 -14.69 -20.62
C LEU A 110 -8.42 -15.87 -20.88
N ALA A 111 -7.67 -16.30 -19.86
CA ALA A 111 -6.84 -17.49 -19.93
C ALA A 111 -7.66 -18.75 -20.24
N TRP A 112 -8.77 -18.96 -19.53
CA TRP A 112 -9.65 -20.09 -19.77
C TRP A 112 -10.22 -20.10 -21.20
N THR A 113 -10.67 -18.93 -21.68
CA THR A 113 -11.33 -18.80 -22.99
C THR A 113 -10.34 -18.97 -24.13
N THR A 114 -9.15 -18.37 -24.03
CA THR A 114 -8.14 -18.39 -25.11
C THR A 114 -7.69 -19.80 -25.48
N GLY A 115 -7.49 -20.71 -24.53
CA GLY A 115 -7.14 -22.09 -24.89
C GLY A 115 -8.25 -22.88 -25.58
N ARG A 116 -9.51 -22.38 -25.58
CA ARG A 116 -10.59 -22.95 -26.42
C ARG A 116 -10.60 -22.35 -27.84
N LEU A 117 -9.82 -21.29 -28.08
CA LEU A 117 -9.66 -20.64 -29.40
C LEU A 117 -8.47 -21.20 -30.18
N THR A 118 -7.38 -21.55 -29.52
CA THR A 118 -6.08 -21.80 -30.15
C THR A 118 -5.91 -23.18 -30.79
N THR A 119 -6.92 -24.05 -30.74
CA THR A 119 -6.92 -25.27 -31.54
C THR A 119 -7.15 -24.90 -33.01
N VAL A 120 -6.08 -24.53 -33.71
CA VAL A 120 -6.07 -24.29 -35.16
C VAL A 120 -5.75 -25.63 -35.82
N SER A 121 -6.61 -26.13 -36.73
CA SER A 121 -6.27 -27.31 -37.53
C SER A 121 -5.10 -27.00 -38.47
N ASP A 122 -4.42 -28.05 -38.95
CA ASP A 122 -3.29 -27.95 -39.87
C ASP A 122 -3.59 -27.13 -41.16
N ASP A 123 -4.87 -26.91 -41.49
CA ASP A 123 -5.34 -26.12 -42.63
C ASP A 123 -5.51 -24.60 -42.31
N GLY A 124 -5.14 -24.15 -41.11
CA GLY A 124 -5.30 -22.75 -40.68
C GLY A 124 -6.74 -22.37 -40.30
N ARG A 125 -7.62 -23.35 -40.05
CA ARG A 125 -8.99 -23.14 -39.56
C ARG A 125 -9.03 -23.31 -38.04
N LEU A 126 -9.78 -22.46 -37.34
CA LEU A 126 -10.07 -22.65 -35.92
C LEU A 126 -10.97 -23.89 -35.77
N VAL A 127 -10.50 -24.92 -35.07
CA VAL A 127 -11.21 -26.18 -34.79
C VAL A 127 -11.23 -26.39 -33.28
N GLY A 128 -12.30 -25.97 -32.61
CA GLY A 128 -12.59 -26.35 -31.22
C GLY A 128 -13.74 -27.35 -31.16
N ASP A 129 -13.78 -28.19 -30.11
CA ASP A 129 -14.81 -29.24 -29.90
C ASP A 129 -16.27 -28.71 -29.95
N GLU A 130 -16.48 -27.40 -29.80
CA GLU A 130 -17.78 -26.72 -29.80
C GLU A 130 -17.68 -25.29 -30.40
N PHE A 131 -16.95 -25.14 -31.52
CA PHE A 131 -16.72 -23.82 -32.11
C PHE A 131 -17.90 -23.38 -33.01
N ASP A 132 -18.54 -22.26 -32.70
CA ASP A 132 -19.54 -21.65 -33.58
C ASP A 132 -18.83 -20.93 -34.76
N ALA A 133 -19.13 -21.34 -35.99
CA ALA A 133 -18.47 -20.84 -37.18
C ALA A 133 -18.59 -19.31 -37.34
N GLY A 134 -19.68 -18.70 -36.84
CA GLY A 134 -19.90 -17.26 -36.92
C GLY A 134 -18.95 -16.42 -36.04
N ALA A 135 -18.34 -17.02 -35.03
CA ALA A 135 -17.44 -16.31 -34.14
C ALA A 135 -15.96 -16.44 -34.53
N ALA A 136 -15.63 -17.43 -35.38
CA ALA A 136 -14.35 -17.47 -36.06
C ALA A 136 -14.13 -16.21 -36.91
N ASP A 137 -15.18 -15.67 -37.53
CA ASP A 137 -15.10 -14.46 -38.35
C ASP A 137 -14.91 -13.19 -37.51
N VAL A 138 -15.61 -13.05 -36.37
CA VAL A 138 -15.41 -11.94 -35.42
C VAL A 138 -14.00 -11.95 -34.84
N LEU A 139 -13.49 -13.13 -34.49
CA LEU A 139 -12.11 -13.29 -34.04
C LEU A 139 -11.10 -13.00 -35.13
N ARG A 140 -11.39 -13.34 -36.39
CA ARG A 140 -10.52 -13.04 -37.52
C ARG A 140 -10.40 -11.54 -37.75
N ASP A 141 -11.51 -10.80 -37.62
CA ASP A 141 -11.56 -9.34 -37.70
C ASP A 141 -10.95 -8.64 -36.48
N LEU A 142 -10.97 -9.25 -35.29
CA LEU A 142 -10.22 -8.77 -34.12
C LEU A 142 -8.73 -9.15 -34.15
N ALA A 143 -8.40 -10.27 -34.80
CA ALA A 143 -7.05 -10.82 -34.91
C ALA A 143 -6.19 -10.11 -35.96
N THR A 144 -6.78 -9.35 -36.87
CA THR A 144 -6.01 -8.55 -37.85
C THR A 144 -5.12 -7.51 -37.17
N ASP A 145 -5.47 -7.06 -35.95
CA ASP A 145 -4.67 -6.10 -35.17
C ASP A 145 -3.96 -6.71 -33.94
N LEU A 146 -4.47 -7.80 -33.38
CA LEU A 146 -3.84 -8.54 -32.28
C LEU A 146 -3.49 -9.95 -32.76
N PRO A 147 -2.20 -10.29 -32.92
CA PRO A 147 -1.83 -11.62 -33.36
C PRO A 147 -2.34 -12.63 -32.33
N VAL A 148 -3.32 -13.46 -32.68
CA VAL A 148 -3.88 -14.53 -31.82
C VAL A 148 -2.77 -15.45 -31.28
N THR A 149 -1.67 -15.56 -32.03
CA THR A 149 -0.42 -16.19 -31.59
C THR A 149 0.14 -15.62 -30.29
N ARG A 150 0.01 -14.31 -30.02
CA ARG A 150 0.48 -13.67 -28.79
C ARG A 150 -0.41 -13.99 -27.57
N LEU A 151 -1.72 -14.19 -27.77
CA LEU A 151 -2.61 -14.63 -26.69
C LEU A 151 -2.34 -16.09 -26.33
N GLY A 152 -2.11 -16.96 -27.31
CA GLY A 152 -1.67 -18.34 -27.06
C GLY A 152 -0.36 -18.39 -26.27
N VAL A 153 0.62 -17.55 -26.60
CA VAL A 153 1.86 -17.44 -25.81
C VAL A 153 1.60 -16.97 -24.37
N LEU A 154 0.64 -16.09 -24.13
CA LEU A 154 0.34 -15.59 -22.78
C LEU A 154 -0.54 -16.52 -21.96
N PHE A 155 -1.38 -17.33 -22.59
CA PHE A 155 -2.43 -18.04 -21.87
C PHE A 155 -2.50 -19.52 -22.19
N GLY A 156 -1.58 -20.03 -23.00
CA GLY A 156 -1.52 -21.41 -23.42
C GLY A 156 -2.10 -21.62 -24.82
N GLU A 157 -1.49 -22.53 -25.57
CA GLU A 157 -1.87 -22.83 -26.95
C GLU A 157 -2.89 -23.98 -27.02
N THR A 158 -3.05 -24.74 -25.93
CA THR A 158 -4.01 -25.84 -25.84
C THR A 158 -5.03 -25.61 -24.72
N PRO A 159 -6.23 -26.24 -24.78
CA PRO A 159 -7.22 -26.13 -23.70
C PRO A 159 -6.69 -26.65 -22.35
N ALA A 160 -5.84 -27.68 -22.36
CA ALA A 160 -5.24 -28.22 -21.15
C ALA A 160 -4.23 -27.25 -20.54
N GLU A 161 -3.36 -26.67 -21.39
CA GLU A 161 -2.39 -25.67 -20.97
C GLU A 161 -3.09 -24.43 -20.44
N SER A 162 -4.15 -23.95 -21.08
CA SER A 162 -4.80 -22.71 -20.66
C SER A 162 -5.54 -22.83 -19.34
N ARG A 163 -6.18 -23.99 -19.09
CA ARG A 163 -6.75 -24.32 -17.78
C ARG A 163 -5.66 -24.40 -16.72
N PHE A 164 -4.52 -24.99 -17.05
CA PHE A 164 -3.38 -25.06 -16.15
C PHE A 164 -2.84 -23.65 -15.83
N VAL A 165 -2.69 -22.79 -16.84
CA VAL A 165 -2.22 -21.41 -16.69
C VAL A 165 -3.19 -20.57 -15.86
N ALA A 166 -4.50 -20.70 -16.09
CA ALA A 166 -5.52 -20.05 -15.28
C ALA A 166 -5.49 -20.52 -13.82
N ALA A 167 -5.40 -21.84 -13.60
CA ALA A 167 -5.29 -22.40 -12.25
C ALA A 167 -4.01 -21.95 -11.53
N LEU A 168 -2.89 -21.92 -12.25
CA LEU A 168 -1.61 -21.46 -11.74
C LEU A 168 -1.66 -19.97 -11.37
N PHE A 169 -2.30 -19.13 -12.19
CA PHE A 169 -2.48 -17.71 -11.90
C PHE A 169 -3.35 -17.47 -10.66
N VAL A 170 -4.44 -18.22 -10.52
CA VAL A 170 -5.30 -18.15 -9.33
C VAL A 170 -4.52 -18.60 -8.10
N LEU A 171 -3.80 -19.72 -8.19
CA LEU A 171 -2.94 -20.22 -7.10
C LEU A 171 -1.86 -19.20 -6.72
N SER A 172 -1.16 -18.62 -7.69
CA SER A 172 -0.12 -17.63 -7.45
C SER A 172 -0.68 -16.38 -6.79
N THR A 173 -1.90 -15.97 -7.15
CA THR A 173 -2.61 -14.85 -6.52
C THR A 173 -2.93 -15.15 -5.06
N PHE A 174 -3.45 -16.36 -4.75
CA PHE A 174 -3.67 -16.78 -3.37
C PHE A 174 -2.37 -16.80 -2.56
N VAL A 175 -1.28 -17.28 -3.16
CA VAL A 175 0.03 -17.33 -2.50
C VAL A 175 0.60 -15.92 -2.27
N ALA A 176 0.41 -14.97 -3.20
CA ALA A 176 0.77 -13.56 -3.00
C ALA A 176 0.00 -12.94 -1.83
N LEU A 177 -1.31 -13.19 -1.76
CA LEU A 177 -2.15 -12.74 -0.65
C LEU A 177 -1.69 -13.33 0.68
N LEU A 178 -1.35 -14.62 0.72
CA LEU A 178 -0.77 -15.25 1.91
C LEU A 178 0.55 -14.60 2.31
N GLY A 179 1.45 -14.33 1.37
CA GLY A 179 2.71 -13.61 1.62
C GLY A 179 2.47 -12.22 2.25
N ALA A 180 1.53 -11.46 1.70
CA ALA A 180 1.14 -10.16 2.22
C ALA A 180 0.56 -10.25 3.64
N LEU A 181 -0.30 -11.25 3.90
CA LEU A 181 -0.87 -11.50 5.23
C LEU A 181 0.19 -11.92 6.25
N PHE A 182 1.12 -12.79 5.89
CA PHE A 182 2.23 -13.21 6.77
C PHE A 182 3.12 -12.02 7.14
N TYR A 183 3.52 -11.22 6.16
CA TYR A 183 4.31 -10.02 6.41
C TYR A 183 3.56 -9.04 7.32
N PHE A 184 2.27 -8.86 7.07
CA PHE A 184 1.44 -7.99 7.87
C PHE A 184 1.26 -8.48 9.31
N ALA A 185 1.04 -9.78 9.51
CA ALA A 185 0.99 -10.41 10.84
C ALA A 185 2.30 -10.20 11.60
N ASN A 186 3.45 -10.38 10.93
CA ASN A 186 4.75 -10.13 11.54
C ASN A 186 4.94 -8.66 11.91
N SER A 187 4.55 -7.74 11.02
CA SER A 187 4.59 -6.30 11.30
C SER A 187 3.68 -5.89 12.46
N LEU A 188 2.53 -6.54 12.63
CA LEU A 188 1.64 -6.32 13.77
C LEU A 188 2.26 -6.88 15.05
N TRP A 189 2.86 -8.06 14.99
CA TRP A 189 3.57 -8.65 16.12
C TRP A 189 4.68 -7.74 16.63
N THR A 190 5.57 -7.27 15.75
CA THR A 190 6.64 -6.32 16.10
C THR A 190 6.08 -5.06 16.74
N LYS A 191 5.03 -4.48 16.15
CA LYS A 191 4.37 -3.30 16.71
C LYS A 191 3.80 -3.58 18.10
N LEU A 192 3.11 -4.71 18.31
CA LEU A 192 2.55 -5.07 19.61
C LEU A 192 3.63 -5.31 20.67
N THR A 193 4.78 -5.87 20.30
CA THR A 193 5.91 -6.08 21.21
C THR A 193 6.66 -4.80 21.52
N GLU A 194 6.69 -3.84 20.59
CA GLU A 194 7.31 -2.51 20.77
C GLU A 194 6.31 -1.46 21.32
N ALA A 195 5.03 -1.82 21.44
CA ALA A 195 3.88 -0.94 21.73
C ALA A 195 3.81 -0.37 23.16
N GLU A 196 4.83 -0.53 24.00
CA GLU A 196 4.89 0.28 25.22
C GLU A 196 4.97 1.79 24.92
N ARG A 197 5.23 2.18 23.66
CA ARG A 197 5.50 3.60 23.28
C ARG A 197 4.47 4.28 22.38
N GLU A 198 3.63 3.56 21.62
CA GLU A 198 2.68 4.19 20.69
C GLU A 198 1.27 3.56 20.74
N PRO A 199 0.20 4.37 20.79
CA PRO A 199 -1.17 3.88 20.76
C PRO A 199 -1.50 3.23 19.41
N PHE A 200 -2.11 2.05 19.43
CA PHE A 200 -2.50 1.32 18.23
C PHE A 200 -3.67 1.99 17.50
N ASP A 201 -3.39 2.64 16.37
CA ASP A 201 -4.42 3.16 15.48
C ASP A 201 -5.00 2.06 14.57
N ARG A 202 -6.24 1.68 14.86
CA ARG A 202 -7.01 0.69 14.08
C ARG A 202 -7.25 1.14 12.64
N SER A 203 -7.49 2.42 12.40
CA SER A 203 -7.86 2.93 11.06
C SER A 203 -6.68 2.81 10.10
N ILE A 204 -5.52 3.31 10.50
CA ILE A 204 -4.25 3.20 9.77
C ILE A 204 -3.87 1.73 9.56
N PHE A 205 -4.11 0.90 10.57
CA PHE A 205 -3.87 -0.53 10.48
C PHE A 205 -4.67 -1.20 9.36
N TRP A 206 -5.99 -1.03 9.35
CA TRP A 206 -6.84 -1.67 8.33
C TRP A 206 -6.63 -1.07 6.95
N ALA A 207 -6.40 0.24 6.85
CA ALA A 207 -5.99 0.89 5.61
C ALA A 207 -4.74 0.25 5.02
N GLY A 208 -3.70 0.10 5.85
CA GLY A 208 -2.45 -0.53 5.46
C GLY A 208 -2.62 -2.00 5.06
N LEU A 209 -3.54 -2.74 5.69
CA LEU A 209 -3.82 -4.13 5.31
C LEU A 209 -4.43 -4.20 3.91
N TRP A 210 -5.54 -3.48 3.69
CA TRP A 210 -6.27 -3.55 2.42
C TRP A 210 -5.42 -3.10 1.24
N PHE A 211 -4.67 -2.01 1.44
CA PHE A 211 -3.73 -1.50 0.45
C PHE A 211 -2.70 -2.56 0.06
N ARG A 212 -2.06 -3.22 1.04
CA ARG A 212 -1.07 -4.29 0.77
C ARG A 212 -1.65 -5.50 0.06
N LEU A 213 -2.87 -5.91 0.41
CA LEU A 213 -3.55 -7.00 -0.29
C LEU A 213 -3.83 -6.62 -1.75
N GLY A 214 -4.27 -5.38 -1.99
CA GLY A 214 -4.46 -4.84 -3.33
C GLY A 214 -3.15 -4.83 -4.14
N GLU A 215 -2.08 -4.28 -3.57
CA GLU A 215 -0.75 -4.27 -4.19
C GLU A 215 -0.27 -5.68 -4.53
N ALA A 216 -0.34 -6.62 -3.58
CA ALA A 216 0.12 -7.99 -3.81
C ALA A 216 -0.56 -8.64 -5.01
N VAL A 217 -1.86 -8.40 -5.20
CA VAL A 217 -2.60 -8.91 -6.37
C VAL A 217 -2.19 -8.19 -7.65
N ILE A 218 -2.09 -6.86 -7.65
CA ILE A 218 -1.68 -6.10 -8.85
C ILE A 218 -0.26 -6.48 -9.28
N PHE A 219 0.69 -6.54 -8.35
CA PHE A 219 2.05 -6.96 -8.65
C PHE A 219 2.10 -8.42 -9.10
N ASN A 220 1.25 -9.29 -8.55
CA ASN A 220 1.14 -10.66 -9.05
C ASN A 220 0.63 -10.71 -10.50
N VAL A 221 -0.35 -9.89 -10.88
CA VAL A 221 -0.82 -9.77 -12.27
C VAL A 221 0.32 -9.33 -13.18
N VAL A 222 1.04 -8.27 -12.81
CA VAL A 222 2.18 -7.77 -13.62
C VAL A 222 3.27 -8.82 -13.74
N LEU A 223 3.66 -9.45 -12.63
CA LEU A 223 4.71 -10.47 -12.63
C LEU A 223 4.27 -11.71 -13.42
N PHE A 224 3.01 -12.12 -13.31
CA PHE A 224 2.45 -13.21 -14.09
C PHE A 224 2.55 -12.94 -15.60
N LEU A 225 2.08 -11.77 -16.04
CA LEU A 225 2.16 -11.37 -17.46
C LEU A 225 3.61 -11.28 -17.94
N MET A 226 4.50 -10.70 -17.11
CA MET A 226 5.92 -10.58 -17.43
C MET A 226 6.58 -11.96 -17.56
N PHE A 227 6.41 -12.86 -16.60
CA PHE A 227 6.99 -14.20 -16.67
C PHE A 227 6.43 -14.99 -17.85
N ARG A 228 5.13 -14.88 -18.11
CA ARG A 228 4.54 -15.66 -19.20
C ARG A 228 4.95 -15.14 -20.57
N TYR A 229 5.25 -13.85 -20.69
CA TYR A 229 5.79 -13.25 -21.90
C TYR A 229 7.30 -13.50 -22.10
N TRP A 230 8.11 -13.28 -21.05
CA TRP A 230 9.58 -13.30 -21.16
C TRP A 230 10.22 -14.65 -20.79
N TRP A 231 9.60 -15.46 -19.93
CA TRP A 231 10.11 -16.74 -19.44
C TRP A 231 9.04 -17.84 -19.42
N PRO A 232 8.46 -18.18 -20.58
CA PRO A 232 7.34 -19.12 -20.69
C PRO A 232 7.65 -20.50 -20.11
N GLU A 233 8.93 -20.93 -20.09
CA GLU A 233 9.35 -22.24 -19.57
C GLU A 233 9.45 -22.29 -18.03
N ARG A 234 9.55 -21.14 -17.35
CA ARG A 234 9.83 -21.05 -15.89
C ARG A 234 8.66 -20.60 -15.05
N TYR A 235 7.47 -20.56 -15.65
CA TYR A 235 6.22 -20.17 -15.02
C TYR A 235 5.86 -20.99 -13.77
N LEU A 236 6.36 -22.21 -13.57
CA LEU A 236 6.16 -22.96 -12.32
C LEU A 236 6.79 -22.29 -11.09
N VAL A 237 7.75 -21.37 -11.27
CA VAL A 237 8.34 -20.59 -10.18
C VAL A 237 7.42 -19.43 -9.76
N LEU A 238 6.36 -19.14 -10.51
CA LEU A 238 5.42 -18.05 -10.25
C LEU A 238 4.90 -18.05 -8.80
N PRO A 239 4.33 -19.14 -8.25
CA PRO A 239 3.81 -19.10 -6.87
C PRO A 239 4.87 -18.72 -5.84
N LEU A 240 6.12 -19.17 -6.02
CA LEU A 240 7.23 -18.79 -5.15
C LEU A 240 7.57 -17.29 -5.29
N MET A 241 7.65 -16.78 -6.52
CA MET A 241 7.88 -15.35 -6.76
C MET A 241 6.74 -14.48 -6.22
N SER A 242 5.49 -14.94 -6.38
CA SER A 242 4.29 -14.31 -5.85
C SER A 242 4.30 -14.24 -4.34
N LEU A 243 4.71 -15.32 -3.66
CA LEU A 243 4.91 -15.34 -2.21
C LEU A 243 5.94 -14.28 -1.79
N LEU A 244 7.11 -14.29 -2.46
CA LEU A 244 8.19 -13.36 -2.17
C LEU A 244 7.75 -11.92 -2.37
N ILE A 245 7.08 -11.60 -3.47
CA ILE A 245 6.52 -10.26 -3.71
C ILE A 245 5.56 -9.85 -2.60
N GLY A 246 4.60 -10.72 -2.26
CA GLY A 246 3.64 -10.47 -1.18
C GLY A 246 4.36 -10.14 0.13
N MET A 247 5.47 -10.80 0.42
CA MET A 247 6.30 -10.51 1.59
C MET A 247 7.19 -9.26 1.45
N TYR A 248 7.66 -8.96 0.24
CA TYR A 248 8.71 -7.96 0.00
C TYR A 248 8.20 -6.54 -0.20
N LEU A 249 6.94 -6.28 -0.50
CA LEU A 249 6.48 -4.94 -0.92
C LEU A 249 6.92 -3.79 0.00
N LYS A 250 6.89 -3.99 1.33
CA LYS A 250 7.33 -2.96 2.29
C LYS A 250 8.80 -3.11 2.75
N ALA A 251 9.36 -4.32 2.73
CA ALA A 251 10.80 -4.49 2.92
C ALA A 251 11.58 -3.82 1.78
N GLY A 252 11.05 -3.96 0.56
CA GLY A 252 11.48 -3.32 -0.67
C GLY A 252 11.33 -1.81 -0.60
N GLU A 253 10.22 -1.26 -0.08
CA GLU A 253 10.08 0.20 0.09
C GLU A 253 11.20 0.78 0.98
N LYS A 254 11.46 0.18 2.15
CA LYS A 254 12.57 0.61 3.02
C LYS A 254 13.93 0.43 2.36
N LEU A 255 14.11 -0.65 1.59
CA LEU A 255 15.36 -0.95 0.89
C LEU A 255 15.60 0.01 -0.27
N VAL A 256 14.57 0.30 -1.07
CA VAL A 256 14.62 1.23 -2.22
C VAL A 256 14.76 2.65 -1.71
N ALA A 257 13.96 3.07 -0.72
CA ALA A 257 14.11 4.38 -0.09
C ALA A 257 15.51 4.52 0.52
N GLY A 258 15.96 3.54 1.31
CA GLY A 258 17.30 3.55 1.89
C GLY A 258 18.42 3.56 0.84
N SER A 259 18.27 2.81 -0.26
CA SER A 259 19.22 2.81 -1.37
C SER A 259 19.22 4.13 -2.12
N ALA A 260 18.04 4.71 -2.37
CA ALA A 260 17.88 6.02 -2.99
C ALA A 260 18.47 7.11 -2.11
N THR A 261 18.20 7.14 -0.80
CA THR A 261 18.80 8.09 0.14
C THR A 261 20.32 7.98 0.15
N ARG A 262 20.88 6.77 0.14
CA ARG A 262 22.33 6.55 0.06
C ARG A 262 22.91 7.01 -1.28
N LEU A 263 22.20 6.74 -2.37
CA LEU A 263 22.59 7.16 -3.72
C LEU A 263 22.59 8.70 -3.82
N PHE A 264 21.52 9.35 -3.37
CA PHE A 264 21.42 10.81 -3.34
C PHE A 264 22.44 11.44 -2.39
N ALA A 265 22.73 10.82 -1.24
CA ALA A 265 23.80 11.27 -0.37
C ALA A 265 25.18 11.15 -1.04
N ALA A 266 25.45 10.07 -1.77
CA ALA A 266 26.67 9.90 -2.53
C ALA A 266 26.78 10.94 -3.67
N PHE A 267 25.69 11.22 -4.38
CA PHE A 267 25.66 12.28 -5.39
C PHE A 267 25.82 13.68 -4.78
N ALA A 268 25.17 13.95 -3.64
CA ALA A 268 25.32 15.22 -2.93
C ALA A 268 26.75 15.43 -2.43
N ALA A 269 27.47 14.37 -2.08
CA ALA A 269 28.90 14.44 -1.74
C ALA A 269 29.81 14.67 -2.96
N LEU A 270 29.38 14.27 -4.16
CA LEU A 270 30.12 14.42 -5.42
C LEU A 270 29.85 15.75 -6.13
N VAL A 271 28.68 16.34 -5.91
CA VAL A 271 28.37 17.69 -6.38
C VAL A 271 28.96 18.66 -5.36
N PRO A 272 29.97 19.49 -5.70
CA PRO A 272 30.42 20.54 -4.82
C PRO A 272 29.30 21.57 -4.74
N THR A 273 28.39 21.41 -3.76
CA THR A 273 27.41 22.43 -3.43
C THR A 273 28.15 23.54 -2.70
N THR A 274 28.78 24.43 -3.46
CA THR A 274 29.25 25.75 -2.98
C THR A 274 28.09 26.72 -2.80
N ILE A 275 26.85 26.23 -2.72
CA ILE A 275 25.74 27.00 -2.17
C ILE A 275 25.99 26.92 -0.66
N PRO A 276 26.46 27.98 0.01
CA PRO A 276 26.45 28.01 1.47
C PRO A 276 25.01 27.68 1.84
N ALA A 277 24.79 26.55 2.52
CA ALA A 277 23.51 26.27 3.15
C ALA A 277 23.25 27.51 3.99
N GLY A 278 22.34 28.39 3.55
CA GLY A 278 22.00 29.57 4.31
C GLY A 278 21.64 29.05 5.68
N GLU A 279 22.39 29.48 6.70
CA GLU A 279 22.26 28.96 8.05
C GLU A 279 20.77 28.97 8.40
N GLN A 280 20.15 27.79 8.47
CA GLN A 280 18.77 27.68 8.91
C GLN A 280 18.80 27.75 10.42
N LEU A 281 19.11 28.94 10.91
CA LEU A 281 19.09 29.28 12.32
C LEU A 281 17.64 29.17 12.76
N LYS A 282 17.38 28.14 13.55
CA LYS A 282 16.13 27.98 14.28
C LYS A 282 16.35 28.41 15.71
N MET A 283 15.30 28.93 16.31
CA MET A 283 15.28 29.31 17.72
C MET A 283 14.40 28.32 18.46
N VAL A 284 14.88 27.81 19.59
CA VAL A 284 14.07 27.04 20.55
C VAL A 284 14.04 27.81 21.85
N GLU A 285 12.84 27.98 22.40
CA GLU A 285 12.63 28.51 23.73
C GLU A 285 12.57 27.37 24.74
N LEU A 286 13.33 27.51 25.82
CA LEU A 286 13.40 26.56 26.92
C LEU A 286 12.95 27.26 28.20
N ASP A 287 12.00 26.65 28.90
CA ASP A 287 11.61 27.09 30.23
C ASP A 287 12.73 26.82 31.24
N LEU A 288 13.09 27.83 32.05
CA LEU A 288 14.16 27.79 33.06
C LEU A 288 13.63 27.66 34.49
N ASP A 289 12.50 27.00 34.67
CA ASP A 289 11.97 26.66 35.98
C ASP A 289 13.06 26.08 36.91
N GLY A 290 13.40 26.84 37.97
CA GLY A 290 14.41 26.50 38.97
C GLY A 290 15.87 26.82 38.60
N ALA A 291 16.15 27.28 37.38
CA ALA A 291 17.50 27.72 36.99
C ALA A 291 17.75 29.21 37.30
N ILE A 292 16.70 29.98 37.64
CA ILE A 292 16.78 31.39 38.02
C ILE A 292 16.20 31.56 39.43
N VAL A 293 16.95 32.22 40.32
CA VAL A 293 16.54 32.59 41.68
C VAL A 293 16.91 34.05 41.91
N ASP A 294 15.96 34.87 42.35
CA ASP A 294 16.14 36.31 42.61
C ASP A 294 16.74 37.10 41.43
N GLY A 295 16.35 36.75 40.20
CA GLY A 295 16.84 37.41 38.99
C GLY A 295 18.29 37.06 38.62
N ALA A 296 18.87 36.03 39.21
CA ALA A 296 20.20 35.52 38.89
C ALA A 296 20.16 34.04 38.50
N LEU A 297 21.05 33.64 37.59
CA LEU A 297 21.24 32.22 37.24
C LEU A 297 21.87 31.47 38.41
N THR A 298 21.25 30.35 38.77
CA THR A 298 21.81 29.37 39.69
C THR A 298 23.08 28.74 39.10
N GLU A 299 23.83 28.01 39.92
CA GLU A 299 25.01 27.26 39.45
C GLU A 299 24.63 26.26 38.36
N SER A 300 23.51 25.54 38.52
CA SER A 300 22.94 24.64 37.51
C SER A 300 22.54 25.39 36.24
N GLY A 301 21.96 26.59 36.35
CA GLY A 301 21.61 27.42 35.21
C GLY A 301 22.84 27.88 34.41
N ARG A 302 23.93 28.22 35.09
CA ARG A 302 25.21 28.58 34.44
C ARG A 302 25.85 27.37 33.74
N ALA A 303 25.87 26.22 34.41
CA ALA A 303 26.38 24.99 33.83
C ALA A 303 25.59 24.58 32.57
N LEU A 304 24.26 24.80 32.57
CA LEU A 304 23.43 24.57 31.39
C LEU A 304 23.79 25.51 30.22
N VAL A 305 23.91 26.82 30.47
CA VAL A 305 24.29 27.79 29.41
C VAL A 305 25.62 27.41 28.78
N GLU A 306 26.59 27.03 29.60
CA GLU A 306 27.91 26.59 29.14
C GLU A 306 27.82 25.27 28.34
N GLY A 307 27.09 24.28 28.84
CA GLY A 307 26.89 22.99 28.17
C GLY A 307 26.22 23.15 26.80
N LEU A 308 25.15 23.95 26.71
CA LEU A 308 24.47 24.24 25.46
C LEU A 308 25.38 24.99 24.47
N GLY A 309 26.21 25.91 24.95
CA GLY A 309 27.18 26.63 24.12
C GLY A 309 28.30 25.75 23.55
N GLN A 310 28.54 24.57 24.14
CA GLN A 310 29.53 23.59 23.65
C GLN A 310 28.95 22.63 22.60
N ILE A 311 27.62 22.62 22.38
CA ILE A 311 27.00 21.76 21.38
C ILE A 311 27.33 22.29 19.98
N LYS A 312 28.02 21.47 19.18
CA LYS A 312 28.28 21.75 17.77
C LYS A 312 26.96 22.02 17.03
N GLY A 313 26.79 23.24 16.52
CA GLY A 313 25.59 23.68 15.83
C GLY A 313 24.78 24.75 16.58
N VAL A 314 25.03 24.93 17.88
CA VAL A 314 24.45 26.05 18.64
C VAL A 314 25.28 27.30 18.37
N SER A 315 24.64 28.34 17.84
CA SER A 315 25.28 29.62 17.52
C SER A 315 25.16 30.61 18.67
N ARG A 316 24.03 30.59 19.40
CA ARG A 316 23.79 31.54 20.50
C ARG A 316 22.88 30.95 21.57
N VAL A 317 23.21 31.23 22.84
CA VAL A 317 22.36 30.93 24.00
C VAL A 317 22.11 32.22 24.75
N VAL A 318 20.84 32.65 24.85
CA VAL A 318 20.44 33.90 25.50
C VAL A 318 19.45 33.60 26.61
N PRO A 319 19.87 33.65 27.89
CA PRO A 319 18.94 33.57 29.01
C PRO A 319 18.21 34.92 29.18
N ASP A 320 16.89 34.89 29.16
CA ASP A 320 16.02 36.00 29.54
C ASP A 320 15.59 35.84 31.01
N LEU A 321 16.34 36.49 31.89
CA LEU A 321 16.14 36.42 33.35
C LEU A 321 14.79 37.00 33.79
N GLY A 322 14.19 37.87 32.98
CA GLY A 322 12.91 38.51 33.30
C GLY A 322 11.71 37.62 33.04
N SER A 323 11.76 36.81 31.98
CA SER A 323 10.69 35.89 31.60
C SER A 323 10.88 34.46 32.10
N GLY A 324 12.08 34.12 32.56
CA GLY A 324 12.40 32.73 32.92
C GLY A 324 12.59 31.83 31.70
N ILE A 325 12.89 32.40 30.52
CA ILE A 325 13.02 31.67 29.26
C ILE A 325 14.47 31.72 28.79
N MET A 326 15.00 30.62 28.25
CA MET A 326 16.26 30.57 27.53
C MET A 326 16.01 30.40 26.05
N ARG A 327 16.52 31.32 25.23
CA ARG A 327 16.49 31.21 23.77
C ARG A 327 17.79 30.59 23.28
N VAL A 328 17.68 29.47 22.57
CA VAL A 328 18.80 28.78 21.95
C VAL A 328 18.66 28.90 20.44
N GLU A 329 19.58 29.62 19.82
CA GLU A 329 19.71 29.71 18.37
C GLU A 329 20.67 28.62 17.89
N PHE A 330 20.22 27.80 16.95
CA PHE A 330 21.00 26.69 16.44
C PHE A 330 20.74 26.43 14.96
N ASP A 331 21.75 25.89 14.29
CA ASP A 331 21.66 25.45 12.92
C ASP A 331 20.97 24.08 12.85
N ALA A 332 19.75 24.08 12.30
CA ALA A 332 18.92 22.89 12.17
C ALA A 332 19.54 21.79 11.29
N SER A 333 20.57 22.12 10.50
CA SER A 333 21.31 21.14 9.69
C SER A 333 22.33 20.34 10.51
N THR A 334 22.76 20.85 11.66
CA THR A 334 23.81 20.24 12.50
C THR A 334 23.28 19.67 13.82
N VAL A 335 22.25 20.28 14.40
CA VAL A 335 21.64 19.83 15.66
C VAL A 335 20.11 19.96 15.60
N ASN A 336 19.39 19.05 16.28
CA ASN A 336 17.93 19.14 16.40
C ASN A 336 17.50 19.58 17.80
N GLY A 337 16.28 20.10 17.91
CA GLY A 337 15.71 20.52 19.20
C GLY A 337 15.66 19.40 20.26
N SER A 338 15.50 18.13 19.85
CA SER A 338 15.48 17.00 20.80
C SER A 338 16.83 16.77 21.50
N ARG A 339 17.96 17.03 20.82
CA ARG A 339 19.29 16.93 21.42
C ARG A 339 19.54 18.07 22.40
N ILE A 340 19.07 19.27 22.07
CA ILE A 340 19.08 20.43 22.98
C ILE A 340 18.24 20.12 24.23
N ALA A 341 17.03 19.60 24.06
CA ALA A 341 16.17 19.21 25.18
C ALA A 341 16.75 18.06 26.02
N HIS A 342 17.50 17.13 25.40
CA HIS A 342 18.19 16.07 26.13
C HIS A 342 19.29 16.63 27.03
N GLU A 343 20.08 17.59 26.55
CA GLU A 343 21.12 18.24 27.35
C GLU A 343 20.52 18.96 28.57
N VAL A 344 19.40 19.66 28.39
CA VAL A 344 18.70 20.33 29.50
C VAL A 344 18.28 19.34 30.59
N ARG A 345 17.83 18.14 30.20
CA ARG A 345 17.47 17.08 31.15
C ARG A 345 18.67 16.51 31.89
N LEU A 346 19.85 16.45 31.27
CA LEU A 346 21.08 16.00 31.94
C LEU A 346 21.46 16.93 33.10
N HIS A 347 21.13 18.22 32.99
CA HIS A 347 21.32 19.21 34.04
C HIS A 347 20.19 19.26 35.08
N GLY A 348 19.25 18.30 35.05
CA GLY A 348 18.18 18.17 36.04
C GLY A 348 17.06 19.20 35.90
N LEU A 349 16.97 19.89 34.76
CA LEU A 349 15.96 20.91 34.48
C LEU A 349 14.85 20.34 33.59
N ALA A 350 13.61 20.80 33.83
CA ALA A 350 12.45 20.40 33.07
C ALA A 350 12.35 21.21 31.77
N ALA A 351 12.97 20.73 30.68
CA ALA A 351 12.76 21.35 29.37
C ALA A 351 11.36 21.02 28.83
N ARG A 352 10.52 22.04 28.70
CA ARG A 352 9.47 22.08 27.67
C ARG A 352 10.01 22.93 26.52
N ALA A 353 10.25 22.30 25.38
CA ALA A 353 10.46 23.01 24.14
C ALA A 353 9.07 23.46 23.65
N THR A 354 8.85 24.77 23.58
CA THR A 354 7.75 25.33 22.80
C THR A 354 8.26 25.44 21.37
N ASP A 355 7.88 24.46 20.54
CA ASP A 355 8.06 24.59 19.10
C ASP A 355 7.05 25.64 18.62
N ASP A 356 7.53 26.84 18.29
CA ASP A 356 6.78 27.75 17.41
C ASP A 356 6.81 27.09 16.01
N GLU A 357 5.69 26.47 15.62
CA GLU A 357 5.47 25.88 14.28
C GLU A 357 5.52 26.92 13.16
#